data_AF-A0A9N9WL18-F1
#
_entry.id   AF-A0A9N9WL18-F1
#
_cell.length_a   1.000
_cell.length_b   1.000
_cell.length_c   1.000
_cell.angle_alpha   90.00
_cell.angle_beta   90.00
_cell.angle_gamma   90.00
#
_symmetry.space_group_name_H-M   'P 1'
#
loop_
_entity.id
_entity.type
_entity.pdbx_description
1 polymer ?
#
loop_
_entity_poly.entity_id
_entity_poly.type
_entity_poly.pdbx_seq_one_letter_code
_entity_poly.pdbx_strand_id
1 'polypeptide(L)'
;MEIASQMGEMRSRLAAETAERAQLITALLPAAQDAAAYDMKEMLSRYKEVLMLNEELLANCHVRRATQEQAVASLKNLHTILQQASRLRVGKYSKAVVAASRKAVKEDNVEALIKILQVGDS
;
A
#
# COMPACT_ATOMS: atom_id res chain seq x y z
N MET A 1 15.17 5.59 1.92
CA MET A 1 14.44 4.85 2.97
C MET A 1 13.27 5.66 3.51
N GLU A 2 13.46 6.95 3.78
CA GLU A 2 12.40 7.88 4.22
C GLU A 2 11.14 7.87 3.32
N ILE A 3 11.31 7.95 1.99
CA ILE A 3 10.19 7.88 1.03
C ILE A 3 9.45 6.54 1.10
N ALA A 4 10.16 5.43 1.31
CA ALA A 4 9.53 4.10 1.41
C ALA A 4 8.73 3.94 2.70
N SER A 5 9.24 4.51 3.80
CA SER A 5 8.52 4.59 5.09
C SER A 5 7.27 5.46 4.97
N GLN A 6 7.41 6.67 4.43
CA GLN A 6 6.30 7.59 4.18
C GLN A 6 5.22 6.96 3.29
N MET A 7 5.62 6.27 2.21
CA MET A 7 4.68 5.52 1.38
C MET A 7 3.99 4.38 2.15
N GLY A 8 4.70 3.71 3.06
CA GLY A 8 4.14 2.67 3.93
C GLY A 8 3.06 3.23 4.86
N GLU A 9 3.35 4.33 5.54
CA GLU A 9 2.43 5.05 6.41
C GLU A 9 1.21 5.56 5.63
N MET A 10 1.43 6.20 4.47
CA MET A 10 0.35 6.68 3.60
C MET A 10 -0.56 5.54 3.16
N ARG A 11 -0.01 4.37 2.79
CA ARG A 11 -0.83 3.18 2.44
C ARG A 11 -1.65 2.70 3.62
N SER A 12 -1.06 2.61 4.81
CA SER A 12 -1.76 2.16 6.01
C SER A 12 -2.90 3.11 6.37
N ARG A 13 -2.64 4.41 6.31
CA ARG A 13 -3.64 5.46 6.54
C ARG A 13 -4.78 5.40 5.53
N LEU A 14 -4.49 5.35 4.23
CA LEU A 14 -5.52 5.26 3.19
C LEU A 14 -6.36 3.98 3.30
N ALA A 15 -5.76 2.86 3.75
CA ALA A 15 -6.49 1.63 4.00
C ALA A 15 -7.45 1.77 5.18
N ALA A 16 -7.02 2.40 6.27
CA ALA A 16 -7.86 2.69 7.43
C ALA A 16 -9.03 3.63 7.07
N GLU A 17 -8.74 4.73 6.39
CA GLU A 17 -9.77 5.70 5.94
C GLU A 17 -10.80 5.05 5.00
N THR A 18 -10.36 4.16 4.09
CA THR A 18 -11.28 3.40 3.23
C THR A 18 -12.18 2.49 4.06
N ALA A 19 -11.62 1.77 5.03
CA ALA A 19 -12.36 0.82 5.86
C ALA A 19 -13.41 1.53 6.73
N GLU A 20 -13.03 2.65 7.36
CA GLU A 20 -13.94 3.48 8.16
C GLU A 20 -15.11 3.99 7.31
N ARG A 21 -14.84 4.53 6.11
CA ARG A 21 -15.88 5.00 5.19
C ARG A 21 -16.83 3.89 4.73
N ALA A 22 -16.29 2.71 4.45
CA ALA A 22 -17.11 1.54 4.09
C ALA A 22 -18.01 1.09 5.26
N GLN A 23 -17.50 1.14 6.50
CA GLN A 23 -18.28 0.84 7.70
C GLN A 23 -19.41 1.87 7.89
N LEU A 24 -19.13 3.16 7.72
CA LEU A 24 -20.15 4.22 7.80
C LEU A 24 -21.26 4.03 6.77
N ILE A 25 -20.91 3.74 5.50
CA ILE A 25 -21.90 3.46 4.45
C ILE A 25 -22.76 2.24 4.82
N THR A 26 -22.14 1.18 5.33
CA THR A 26 -22.83 -0.05 5.72
C THR A 26 -23.79 0.16 6.90
N ALA A 27 -23.49 1.10 7.79
CA ALA A 27 -24.37 1.48 8.90
C ALA A 27 -25.49 2.45 8.49
N LEU A 28 -25.20 3.41 7.61
CA LEU A 28 -26.14 4.45 7.20
C LEU A 28 -27.17 3.96 6.17
N LEU A 29 -26.80 3.01 5.30
CA LEU A 29 -27.70 2.52 4.25
C LEU A 29 -28.97 1.84 4.81
N PRO A 30 -28.91 0.92 5.79
CA PRO A 30 -30.11 0.37 6.42
C PRO A 30 -30.92 1.44 7.13
N ALA A 31 -30.25 2.36 7.84
CA ALA A 31 -30.92 3.45 8.55
C ALA A 31 -31.63 4.44 7.60
N ALA A 32 -31.15 4.59 6.36
CA ALA A 32 -31.82 5.36 5.32
C ALA A 32 -33.03 4.61 4.74
N GLN A 33 -32.92 3.29 4.57
CA GLN A 33 -34.02 2.43 4.12
C GLN A 33 -35.16 2.39 5.15
N ASP A 34 -34.84 2.27 6.44
CA ASP A 34 -35.84 2.27 7.51
C ASP A 34 -36.60 3.61 7.58
N ALA A 35 -35.91 4.73 7.33
CA ALA A 35 -36.53 6.06 7.28
C ALA A 35 -37.54 6.20 6.14
N ALA A 36 -37.39 5.46 5.04
CA ALA A 36 -38.31 5.49 3.91
C ALA A 36 -39.75 5.13 4.27
N ALA A 37 -39.94 4.33 5.32
CA ALA A 37 -41.26 3.90 5.77
C ALA A 37 -42.06 5.00 6.51
N TYR A 38 -41.38 6.03 7.04
CA TYR A 38 -41.99 7.00 7.95
C TYR A 38 -41.74 8.48 7.56
N ASP A 39 -40.58 8.81 6.97
CA ASP A 39 -40.23 10.17 6.55
C ASP A 39 -39.34 10.18 5.29
N MET A 40 -39.95 10.52 4.16
CA MET A 40 -39.27 10.63 2.86
C MET A 40 -38.23 11.76 2.81
N LYS A 41 -38.40 12.83 3.60
CA LYS A 41 -37.46 13.96 3.62
C LYS A 41 -36.17 13.57 4.34
N GLU A 42 -36.31 12.88 5.47
CA GLU A 42 -35.18 12.31 6.22
C GLU A 42 -34.47 11.22 5.41
N MET A 43 -35.23 10.35 4.73
CA MET A 43 -34.68 9.35 3.80
C MET A 43 -33.79 10.00 2.73
N LEU A 44 -34.29 11.04 2.04
CA LEU A 44 -33.54 11.73 0.99
C LEU A 44 -32.26 12.38 1.52
N SER A 45 -32.31 12.94 2.74
CA SER A 45 -31.12 13.52 3.39
C SER A 45 -30.04 12.47 3.64
N ARG A 46 -30.42 11.32 4.22
CA ARG A 46 -29.49 10.22 4.51
C ARG A 46 -28.94 9.58 3.24
N TYR A 47 -29.76 9.41 2.20
CA TYR A 47 -29.30 8.91 0.91
C TYR A 47 -28.29 9.86 0.25
N LYS A 48 -28.50 11.18 0.38
CA LYS A 48 -27.54 12.17 -0.11
C LYS A 48 -26.19 12.04 0.61
N GLU A 49 -26.21 11.83 1.93
CA GLU A 49 -25.00 11.59 2.72
C GLU A 49 -24.28 10.29 2.30
N VAL A 50 -25.02 9.20 2.11
CA VAL A 50 -24.46 7.93 1.61
C VAL A 50 -23.84 8.09 0.22
N LEU A 51 -24.50 8.83 -0.68
CA LEU A 51 -23.97 9.12 -2.02
C LEU A 51 -22.66 9.90 -1.96
N MET A 52 -22.60 10.96 -1.13
CA MET A 52 -21.37 11.73 -0.93
C MET A 52 -20.24 10.86 -0.38
N LEU A 53 -20.52 10.06 0.64
CA LEU A 53 -19.55 9.13 1.22
C LEU A 53 -19.05 8.10 0.19
N ASN A 54 -19.92 7.63 -0.70
CA ASN A 54 -19.57 6.68 -1.74
C ASN A 54 -18.67 7.31 -2.82
N GLU A 55 -18.96 8.54 -3.25
CA GLU A 55 -18.10 9.27 -4.18
C GLU A 55 -16.70 9.49 -3.59
N GLU A 56 -16.61 9.89 -2.32
CA GLU A 56 -15.34 10.06 -1.64
C GLU A 56 -14.62 8.71 -1.43
N LEU A 57 -15.35 7.62 -1.13
CA LEU A 57 -14.79 6.27 -1.03
C LEU A 57 -14.17 5.81 -2.37
N LEU A 58 -14.84 6.08 -3.48
CA LEU A 58 -14.34 5.75 -4.82
C LEU A 58 -13.06 6.53 -5.13
N ALA A 59 -13.04 7.84 -4.87
CA ALA A 59 -11.85 8.67 -5.04
C ALA A 59 -10.67 8.13 -4.21
N ASN A 60 -10.90 7.80 -2.94
CA ASN A 60 -9.88 7.22 -2.06
C ASN A 60 -9.42 5.84 -2.52
N CYS A 61 -10.31 5.01 -3.07
CA CYS A 61 -9.94 3.73 -3.67
C CYS A 61 -9.02 3.90 -4.88
N HIS A 62 -9.26 4.90 -5.72
CA HIS A 62 -8.39 5.22 -6.85
C HIS A 62 -7.00 5.64 -6.39
N VAL A 63 -6.92 6.56 -5.41
CA VAL A 63 -5.64 7.00 -4.84
C VAL A 63 -4.90 5.83 -4.19
N ARG A 64 -5.58 5.03 -3.37
CA ARG A 64 -5.00 3.85 -2.71
C ARG A 64 -4.44 2.86 -3.74
N ARG A 65 -5.17 2.62 -4.83
CA ARG A 65 -4.72 1.74 -5.92
C ARG A 65 -3.47 2.29 -6.59
N ALA A 66 -3.43 3.57 -6.95
CA ALA A 66 -2.26 4.19 -7.56
C ALA A 66 -1.02 4.08 -6.65
N THR A 67 -1.16 4.38 -5.36
CA THR A 67 -0.07 4.27 -4.38
C THR A 67 0.40 2.81 -4.22
N GLN A 68 -0.52 1.84 -4.23
CA GLN A 68 -0.19 0.42 -4.17
C GLN A 68 0.56 -0.04 -5.42
N GLU A 69 0.11 0.36 -6.61
CA GLU A 69 0.77 0.05 -7.89
C GLU A 69 2.20 0.60 -7.92
N GLN A 70 2.40 1.84 -7.47
CA GLN A 70 3.73 2.46 -7.36
C GLN A 70 4.64 1.68 -6.40
N ALA A 71 4.15 1.31 -5.22
CA ALA A 71 4.92 0.54 -4.25
C ALA A 71 5.34 -0.84 -4.79
N VAL A 72 4.42 -1.55 -5.46
CA VAL A 72 4.69 -2.84 -6.08
C VAL A 72 5.72 -2.69 -7.21
N ALA A 73 5.63 -1.64 -8.02
CA ALA A 73 6.61 -1.36 -9.06
C ALA A 73 8.01 -1.12 -8.48
N SER A 74 8.14 -0.33 -7.42
CA SER A 74 9.42 -0.10 -6.74
C SER A 74 10.03 -1.38 -6.16
N LEU A 75 9.20 -2.24 -5.55
CA LEU A 75 9.66 -3.54 -5.02
C LEU A 75 10.10 -4.49 -6.12
N LYS A 76 9.40 -4.52 -7.26
CA LYS A 76 9.81 -5.29 -8.45
C LYS A 76 11.16 -4.81 -8.98
N ASN A 77 11.36 -3.50 -9.10
CA ASN A 77 12.62 -2.93 -9.54
C ASN A 77 13.78 -3.32 -8.61
N LEU A 78 13.58 -3.20 -7.29
CA LEU A 78 14.57 -3.65 -6.30
C LEU A 78 14.88 -5.14 -6.49
N HIS A 79 13.86 -5.99 -6.61
CA HIS A 79 14.06 -7.42 -6.83
C HIS A 79 14.87 -7.71 -8.11
N THR A 80 14.56 -7.02 -9.22
CA THR A 80 15.31 -7.15 -10.46
C THR A 80 16.77 -6.75 -10.30
N ILE A 81 17.07 -5.65 -9.59
CA ILE A 81 18.44 -5.23 -9.29
C ILE A 81 19.19 -6.31 -8.48
N LEU A 82 18.56 -6.85 -7.44
CA LEU A 82 19.15 -7.94 -6.64
C LEU A 82 19.41 -9.19 -7.49
N GLN A 83 18.47 -9.54 -8.37
CA GLN A 83 18.60 -10.68 -9.26
C GLN A 83 19.74 -10.47 -10.27
N GLN A 84 19.87 -9.27 -10.85
CA GLN A 84 20.99 -8.91 -11.73
C GLN A 84 22.32 -9.01 -11.00
N ALA A 85 22.42 -8.47 -9.77
CA ALA A 85 23.62 -8.57 -8.95
C ALA A 85 23.99 -10.02 -8.60
N SER A 86 22.99 -10.88 -8.37
CA SER A 86 23.20 -12.31 -8.19
C SER A 86 23.70 -12.99 -9.47
N ARG A 87 23.17 -12.63 -10.65
CA ARG A 87 23.55 -13.23 -11.95
C ARG A 87 24.96 -12.86 -12.39
N LEU A 88 25.52 -11.77 -11.87
CA LEU A 88 26.94 -11.41 -12.07
C LEU A 88 27.91 -12.34 -11.30
N ARG A 89 27.39 -13.21 -10.42
CA ARG A 89 28.18 -14.11 -9.57
C ARG A 89 27.76 -15.55 -9.80
N VAL A 90 28.66 -16.50 -9.47
CA VAL A 90 28.44 -17.93 -9.74
C VAL A 90 28.42 -18.75 -8.45
N GLY A 91 27.51 -19.72 -8.38
CA GLY A 91 27.46 -20.72 -7.31
C GLY A 91 27.22 -20.11 -5.93
N LYS A 92 28.12 -20.40 -4.98
CA LYS A 92 27.99 -19.98 -3.57
C LYS A 92 27.92 -18.47 -3.38
N TYR A 93 28.66 -17.70 -4.19
CA TYR A 93 28.73 -16.25 -4.09
C TYR A 93 27.44 -15.55 -4.55
N SER A 94 26.73 -16.15 -5.52
CA SER A 94 25.39 -15.67 -5.92
C SER A 94 24.39 -15.81 -4.77
N LYS A 95 24.38 -16.96 -4.10
CA LYS A 95 23.49 -17.20 -2.94
C LYS A 95 23.83 -16.29 -1.76
N ALA A 96 25.13 -16.08 -1.49
CA ALA A 96 25.60 -15.20 -0.42
C ALA A 96 25.09 -13.76 -0.61
N VAL A 97 25.25 -13.19 -1.81
CA VAL A 97 24.77 -11.83 -2.09
C VAL A 97 23.27 -11.68 -1.92
N VAL A 98 22.47 -12.67 -2.32
CA VAL A 98 21.02 -12.63 -2.11
C VAL A 98 20.66 -12.64 -0.63
N ALA A 99 21.31 -13.49 0.16
CA ALA A 99 21.08 -13.57 1.61
C ALA A 99 21.49 -12.27 2.31
N ALA A 100 22.68 -11.75 2.00
CA ALA A 100 23.21 -10.51 2.55
C ALA A 100 22.36 -9.29 2.18
N SER A 101 21.92 -9.20 0.91
CA SER A 101 21.06 -8.12 0.45
C SER A 101 19.70 -8.13 1.16
N ARG A 102 19.10 -9.31 1.38
CA ARG A 102 17.85 -9.44 2.14
C ARG A 102 18.03 -9.04 3.60
N LYS A 103 19.17 -9.38 4.21
CA LYS A 103 19.52 -8.96 5.57
C LYS A 103 19.66 -7.44 5.66
N ALA A 104 20.41 -6.82 4.75
CA ALA A 104 20.58 -5.37 4.70
C ALA A 104 19.25 -4.62 4.50
N VAL A 105 18.35 -5.14 3.66
CA VAL A 105 16.98 -4.58 3.51
C VAL A 105 16.17 -4.70 4.80
N LYS A 106 16.29 -5.82 5.53
CA LYS A 106 15.58 -6.01 6.81
C LYS A 106 16.10 -5.09 7.92
N GLU A 107 17.39 -4.81 7.91
CA GLU A 107 18.08 -3.93 8.87
C GLU A 107 18.01 -2.44 8.47
N ASP A 108 17.27 -2.11 7.41
CA ASP A 108 17.14 -0.76 6.86
C ASP A 108 18.49 -0.11 6.44
N ASN A 109 19.51 -0.92 6.19
CA ASN A 109 20.87 -0.45 5.93
C ASN A 109 21.16 -0.35 4.42
N VAL A 110 20.85 0.81 3.85
CA VAL A 110 21.03 1.10 2.41
C VAL A 110 22.51 1.12 2.01
N GLU A 111 23.39 1.65 2.85
CA GLU A 111 24.83 1.70 2.57
C GLU A 111 25.44 0.31 2.47
N ALA A 112 25.09 -0.58 3.41
CA ALA A 112 25.49 -1.97 3.36
C ALA A 112 24.94 -2.66 2.11
N LEU A 113 23.68 -2.39 1.74
CA LEU A 113 23.08 -2.95 0.52
C LEU A 113 23.85 -2.52 -0.74
N ILE A 114 24.19 -1.24 -0.87
CA ILE A 114 24.97 -0.73 -2.00
C ILE A 114 26.35 -1.40 -2.04
N LYS A 115 27.02 -1.51 -0.89
CA LYS A 115 28.33 -2.15 -0.79
C LYS A 115 28.29 -3.62 -1.20
N ILE A 116 27.28 -4.37 -0.73
CA ILE A 116 27.07 -5.78 -1.10
C ILE A 116 26.83 -5.92 -2.61
N LEU A 117 26.07 -5.00 -3.21
CA LEU A 117 25.81 -5.01 -4.65
C LEU A 117 27.10 -4.77 -5.46
N GLN A 118 27.89 -3.77 -5.07
CA GLN A 118 29.13 -3.39 -5.74
C GLN A 118 30.25 -4.42 -5.60
N VAL A 119 30.54 -4.86 -4.38
CA VAL A 119 31.77 -5.63 -4.07
C VAL A 119 31.46 -7.09 -3.70
N GLY A 120 30.25 -7.37 -3.24
CA GLY A 120 29.85 -8.68 -2.72
C GLY A 120 29.84 -8.72 -1.19
N ASP A 121 29.53 -9.90 -0.66
CA ASP A 121 29.68 -10.19 0.77
C ASP A 121 31.06 -10.80 1.00
N SER A 122 31.74 -10.40 2.08
CA SER A 122 33.14 -10.77 2.36
C SER A 122 33.33 -12.27 2.56
#